data_AF-A0A101KPN4-F1
#
_entry.id   AF-A0A101KPN4-F1
#
_cell.length_a   1.000
_cell.length_b   1.000
_cell.length_c   1.000
_cell.angle_alpha   90.00
_cell.angle_beta   90.00
_cell.angle_gamma   90.00
#
_symmetry.space_group_name_H-M   'P 1'
#
loop_
_entity.id
_entity.type
_entity.pdbx_description
1 polymer ?
#
loop_
_entity_poly.entity_id
_entity_poly.type
_entity_poly.pdbx_seq_one_letter_code
_entity_poly.pdbx_strand_id
1 'polypeptide(L)'
;MSEELQNIWVLGSSNTLVFLAVLQIIDLGLTLLHSLQERKGQLWRYFGAIAGVKIPDSFGQVAFFAGLTLSLWIVGLLGISGTLLWQTPLAFGCLGAIIGCRISDGLFSHVLLNNAGYRPNPGLSSVPLYFIEVLLLVIVFFPTIRQHTFSVGVGFIIGALAFYSVIPGLKTVGRLVFEPIEPWQKGSPQPKW
;
A
#
# COMPACT_ATOMS: atom_id res chain seq x y z
N MET A 1 15.78 -15.67 -28.08
CA MET A 1 15.03 -14.89 -27.08
C MET A 1 15.13 -15.69 -25.79
N SER A 2 16.17 -15.37 -25.04
CA SER A 2 17.18 -16.33 -24.59
C SER A 2 17.38 -16.18 -23.09
N GLU A 3 17.14 -17.23 -22.29
CA GLU A 3 17.54 -17.43 -20.87
C GLU A 3 17.33 -16.28 -19.85
N GLU A 4 17.72 -15.04 -20.14
CA GLU A 4 17.51 -13.81 -19.37
C GLU A 4 16.05 -13.58 -18.95
N LEU A 5 15.07 -13.87 -19.80
CA LEU A 5 13.64 -13.67 -19.45
C LEU A 5 13.13 -14.70 -18.43
N GLN A 6 13.64 -15.94 -18.45
CA GLN A 6 13.27 -16.98 -17.47
C GLN A 6 13.86 -16.71 -16.09
N ASN A 7 14.96 -15.95 -16.03
CA ASN A 7 15.58 -15.51 -14.79
C ASN A 7 14.76 -14.43 -14.06
N ILE A 8 13.88 -13.73 -14.78
CA ILE A 8 13.10 -12.60 -14.26
C ILE A 8 11.67 -13.05 -13.92
N TRP A 9 11.06 -13.93 -14.73
CA TRP A 9 9.67 -14.37 -14.59
C TRP A 9 9.41 -15.80 -15.08
N VAL A 10 8.56 -16.51 -14.34
CA VAL A 10 7.99 -17.84 -14.63
C VAL A 10 7.38 -18.00 -16.03
N LEU A 11 6.80 -16.97 -16.65
CA LEU A 11 6.05 -17.11 -17.92
C LEU A 11 6.87 -16.93 -19.21
N GLY A 12 8.19 -16.69 -19.11
CA GLY A 12 9.18 -16.46 -20.18
C GLY A 12 8.74 -16.72 -21.64
N SER A 13 7.89 -15.86 -22.21
CA SER A 13 7.30 -16.01 -23.55
C SER A 13 7.05 -14.65 -24.21
N SER A 14 6.75 -14.63 -25.51
CA SER A 14 6.40 -13.41 -26.25
C SER A 14 5.21 -12.62 -25.68
N ASN A 15 4.41 -13.25 -24.81
CA ASN A 15 3.25 -12.65 -24.16
C ASN A 15 3.60 -11.93 -22.84
N THR A 16 4.86 -11.97 -22.41
CA THR A 16 5.37 -11.33 -21.18
C THR A 16 4.92 -9.87 -21.07
N LEU A 17 5.06 -9.06 -22.12
CA LEU A 17 4.66 -7.65 -22.09
C LEU A 17 3.15 -7.47 -21.89
N VAL A 18 2.33 -8.34 -22.51
CA VAL A 18 0.87 -8.31 -22.37
C VAL A 18 0.47 -8.65 -20.93
N PHE A 19 1.04 -9.71 -20.37
CA PHE A 19 0.77 -10.08 -18.98
C PHE A 19 1.22 -9.01 -17.98
N LEU A 20 2.36 -8.34 -18.20
CA LEU A 20 2.77 -7.20 -17.35
C LEU A 20 1.83 -6.03 -17.46
N ALA A 21 1.39 -5.68 -18.67
CA ALA A 21 0.40 -4.63 -18.86
C ALA A 21 -0.91 -4.96 -18.11
N VAL A 22 -1.35 -6.21 -18.17
CA VAL A 22 -2.53 -6.68 -17.41
C VAL A 22 -2.30 -6.58 -15.91
N LEU A 23 -1.16 -7.05 -15.39
CA LEU A 23 -0.82 -6.94 -13.96
C LEU A 23 -0.77 -5.48 -13.51
N GLN A 24 -0.18 -4.61 -14.32
CA GLN A 24 -0.10 -3.18 -14.05
C GLN A 24 -1.49 -2.55 -14.00
N ILE A 25 -2.38 -2.87 -14.95
CA ILE A 25 -3.75 -2.36 -14.97
C ILE A 25 -4.52 -2.84 -13.73
N ILE A 26 -4.34 -4.10 -13.34
CA ILE A 26 -4.93 -4.65 -12.12
C ILE A 26 -4.44 -3.88 -10.89
N ASP A 27 -3.12 -3.65 -10.75
CA ASP A 27 -2.54 -2.92 -9.62
C ASP A 27 -3.04 -1.47 -9.54
N LEU A 28 -3.07 -0.77 -10.67
CA LEU A 28 -3.62 0.58 -10.73
C LEU A 28 -5.12 0.61 -10.35
N GLY A 29 -5.89 -0.35 -10.88
CA GLY A 29 -7.32 -0.48 -10.63
C GLY A 29 -7.64 -0.82 -9.17
N LEU A 30 -6.90 -1.75 -8.56
CA LEU A 30 -7.06 -2.12 -7.16
C LEU A 30 -6.65 -0.96 -6.23
N THR A 31 -5.54 -0.28 -6.52
CA THR A 31 -5.14 0.93 -5.78
C THR A 31 -6.26 1.98 -5.84
N LEU A 32 -6.78 2.26 -7.03
CA LEU A 32 -7.82 3.29 -7.20
C LEU A 32 -9.10 2.89 -6.47
N LEU A 33 -9.54 1.65 -6.62
CA LEU A 33 -10.73 1.14 -5.94
C LEU A 33 -10.59 1.30 -4.42
N HIS A 34 -9.46 0.88 -3.87
CA HIS A 34 -9.17 1.00 -2.44
C HIS A 34 -9.14 2.46 -1.99
N SER A 35 -8.38 3.31 -2.68
CA SER A 35 -8.31 4.74 -2.34
C SER A 35 -9.67 5.42 -2.44
N LEU A 36 -10.55 5.02 -3.36
CA LEU A 36 -11.92 5.53 -3.44
C LEU A 36 -12.79 5.09 -2.25
N GLN A 37 -12.65 3.84 -1.79
CA GLN A 37 -13.32 3.34 -0.58
C GLN A 37 -12.87 4.12 0.66
N GLU A 38 -11.56 4.27 0.83
CA GLU A 38 -10.97 5.03 1.93
C GLU A 38 -11.34 6.51 1.90
N ARG A 39 -11.39 7.12 0.71
CA ARG A 39 -11.85 8.49 0.52
C ARG A 39 -13.31 8.65 0.92
N LYS A 40 -14.18 7.74 0.50
CA LYS A 40 -15.61 7.75 0.85
C LYS A 40 -15.81 7.57 2.36
N GLY A 41 -14.99 6.74 2.99
CA GLY A 41 -15.02 6.50 4.43
C GLY A 41 -14.13 7.43 5.26
N GLN A 42 -13.54 8.46 4.64
CA GLN A 42 -12.71 9.48 5.28
C GLN A 42 -11.61 8.90 6.18
N LEU A 43 -10.78 7.99 5.64
CA LEU A 43 -9.74 7.27 6.40
C LEU A 43 -8.82 8.20 7.21
N TRP A 44 -8.49 9.40 6.72
CA TRP A 44 -7.69 10.36 7.48
C TRP A 44 -8.36 10.75 8.80
N ARG A 45 -9.69 10.92 8.83
CA ARG A 45 -10.43 11.18 10.07
C ARG A 45 -10.42 9.95 10.98
N TYR A 46 -10.55 8.75 10.40
CA TYR A 46 -10.46 7.49 11.14
C TYR A 46 -9.10 7.36 11.85
N PHE A 47 -7.99 7.57 11.15
CA PHE A 47 -6.65 7.56 11.75
C PHE A 47 -6.41 8.71 12.72
N GLY A 48 -6.85 9.92 12.37
CA GLY A 48 -6.76 11.10 13.22
C GLY A 48 -7.47 10.87 14.55
N ALA A 49 -8.70 10.33 14.52
CA ALA A 49 -9.46 10.00 15.71
C ALA A 49 -8.71 9.01 16.61
N ILE A 50 -8.11 7.95 16.05
CA ILE A 50 -7.31 6.98 16.82
C ILE A 50 -6.04 7.63 17.40
N ALA A 51 -5.41 8.55 16.66
CA ALA A 51 -4.21 9.26 17.09
C ALA A 51 -4.48 10.42 18.06
N GLY A 52 -5.74 10.86 18.18
CA GLY A 52 -6.11 12.03 19.00
C GLY A 52 -5.81 13.35 18.32
N VAL A 53 -5.98 13.42 16.99
CA VAL A 53 -5.82 14.65 16.20
C VAL A 53 -6.93 14.79 15.16
N LYS A 54 -7.34 16.02 14.89
CA LYS A 54 -8.35 16.34 13.88
C LYS A 54 -7.70 16.80 12.58
N ILE A 55 -7.67 15.89 11.62
CA ILE A 55 -7.08 16.14 10.29
C ILE A 55 -8.12 16.84 9.40
N PRO A 56 -7.81 18.03 8.84
CA PRO A 56 -8.71 18.72 7.92
C PRO A 56 -8.99 17.90 6.66
N ASP A 57 -10.21 17.97 6.13
CA ASP A 57 -10.57 17.23 4.91
C ASP A 57 -9.74 17.62 3.70
N SER A 58 -9.43 18.89 3.52
CA SER A 58 -8.57 19.33 2.42
C SER A 58 -7.21 18.63 2.46
N PHE A 59 -6.60 18.53 3.66
CA PHE A 59 -5.36 17.80 3.85
C PHE A 59 -5.54 16.30 3.59
N GLY A 60 -6.61 15.70 4.14
CA GLY A 60 -6.94 14.29 3.91
C GLY A 60 -7.07 13.94 2.42
N GLN A 61 -7.81 14.75 1.67
CA GLN A 61 -8.03 14.56 0.24
C GLN A 61 -6.74 14.70 -0.58
N VAL A 62 -5.87 15.66 -0.23
CA VAL A 62 -4.62 15.88 -0.95
C VAL A 62 -3.57 14.84 -0.57
N ALA A 63 -3.31 14.64 0.72
CA ALA A 63 -2.23 13.78 1.19
C ALA A 63 -2.60 12.29 1.17
N PHE A 64 -3.72 11.91 1.79
CA PHE A 64 -4.10 10.50 1.95
C PHE A 64 -4.75 9.93 0.70
N PHE A 65 -5.51 10.72 -0.05
CA PHE A 65 -6.07 10.25 -1.32
C PHE A 65 -5.09 10.50 -2.47
N ALA A 66 -4.95 11.75 -2.94
CA ALA A 66 -4.17 12.00 -4.16
C ALA A 66 -2.69 11.63 -4.02
N GLY A 67 -2.04 12.04 -2.92
CA GLY A 67 -0.63 11.79 -2.67
C GLY A 67 -0.30 10.30 -2.53
N LEU A 68 -1.05 9.57 -1.70
CA LEU A 68 -0.82 8.14 -1.49
C LEU A 68 -1.16 7.33 -2.75
N THR A 69 -2.28 7.60 -3.42
CA THR A 69 -2.64 6.90 -4.67
C THR A 69 -1.55 7.09 -5.72
N LEU A 70 -1.11 8.33 -5.95
CA LEU A 70 -0.06 8.62 -6.93
C LEU A 70 1.27 7.97 -6.54
N SER A 71 1.64 8.00 -5.26
CA SER A 71 2.87 7.36 -4.78
C SER A 71 2.84 5.85 -4.99
N LEU A 72 1.74 5.19 -4.64
CA LEU A 72 1.57 3.75 -4.83
C LEU A 72 1.54 3.38 -6.32
N TRP A 73 0.93 4.20 -7.18
CA TRP A 73 0.98 4.01 -8.63
C TRP A 73 2.39 4.14 -9.19
N ILE A 74 3.18 5.13 -8.75
CA ILE A 74 4.57 5.28 -9.17
C ILE A 74 5.39 4.07 -8.71
N VAL A 75 5.25 3.66 -7.44
CA VAL A 75 5.97 2.50 -6.91
C VAL A 75 5.54 1.21 -7.62
N GLY A 76 4.24 1.01 -7.87
CA GLY A 76 3.70 -0.11 -8.63
C GLY A 76 4.22 -0.14 -10.07
N LEU A 77 4.21 1.01 -10.77
CA LEU A 77 4.76 1.14 -12.12
C LEU A 77 6.25 0.78 -12.16
N LEU A 78 7.04 1.34 -11.25
CA LEU A 78 8.48 1.06 -11.17
C LEU A 78 8.77 -0.39 -10.76
N GLY A 79 7.96 -0.97 -9.87
CA GLY A 79 8.14 -2.33 -9.36
C GLY A 79 7.66 -3.43 -10.30
N ILE A 80 6.57 -3.22 -11.04
CA ILE A 80 5.99 -4.24 -11.93
C ILE A 80 6.61 -4.12 -13.31
N SER A 81 6.52 -2.93 -13.93
CA SER A 81 7.04 -2.73 -15.28
C SER A 81 8.56 -2.58 -15.28
N GLY A 82 9.11 -1.88 -14.29
CA GLY A 82 10.54 -1.59 -14.23
C GLY A 82 11.43 -2.78 -13.94
N THR A 83 10.92 -3.81 -13.26
CA THR A 83 11.67 -5.05 -13.00
C THR A 83 11.95 -5.84 -14.27
N LEU A 84 11.16 -5.64 -15.33
CA LEU A 84 11.47 -6.18 -16.66
C LEU A 84 12.23 -5.18 -17.53
N LEU A 85 11.77 -3.92 -17.57
CA LEU A 85 12.24 -2.93 -18.54
C LEU A 85 13.60 -2.32 -18.20
N TRP A 86 13.91 -2.14 -16.91
CA TRP A 86 15.13 -1.45 -16.48
C TRP A 86 16.04 -2.31 -15.61
N GLN A 87 15.49 -3.31 -14.90
CA GLN A 87 16.25 -4.29 -14.11
C GLN A 87 17.27 -3.65 -13.14
N THR A 88 16.89 -2.52 -12.54
CA THR A 88 17.75 -1.78 -11.61
C THR A 88 17.46 -2.15 -10.15
N PRO A 89 18.42 -1.96 -9.22
CA PRO A 89 18.16 -2.09 -7.78
C PRO A 89 16.95 -1.29 -7.31
N LEU A 90 16.70 -0.11 -7.89
CA LEU A 90 15.53 0.71 -7.60
C LEU A 90 14.24 -0.01 -8.01
N ALA A 91 14.15 -0.56 -9.22
CA ALA A 91 12.96 -1.29 -9.68
C ALA A 91 12.66 -2.51 -8.79
N PHE A 92 13.68 -3.30 -8.43
CA PHE A 92 13.52 -4.42 -7.49
C PHE A 92 13.09 -3.95 -6.09
N GLY A 93 13.64 -2.82 -5.62
CA GLY A 93 13.19 -2.16 -4.40
C GLY A 93 11.73 -1.73 -4.46
N CYS A 94 11.29 -1.14 -5.57
CA CYS A 94 9.89 -0.75 -5.76
C CYS A 94 8.93 -1.96 -5.78
N LEU A 95 9.35 -3.10 -6.36
CA LEU A 95 8.59 -4.35 -6.26
C LEU A 95 8.44 -4.82 -4.81
N GLY A 96 9.53 -4.81 -4.05
CA GLY A 96 9.48 -5.11 -2.63
C GLY A 96 8.56 -4.14 -1.87
N ALA A 97 8.68 -2.85 -2.17
CA ALA A 97 7.91 -1.79 -1.51
C ALA A 97 6.42 -1.93 -1.78
N ILE A 98 5.96 -2.21 -3.01
CA ILE A 98 4.53 -2.38 -3.26
C ILE A 98 3.97 -3.59 -2.50
N ILE A 99 4.72 -4.71 -2.45
CA ILE A 99 4.34 -5.90 -1.66
C ILE A 99 4.23 -5.54 -0.17
N GLY A 100 5.24 -4.86 0.38
CA GLY A 100 5.28 -4.43 1.78
C GLY A 100 4.12 -3.47 2.11
N CYS A 101 3.87 -2.50 1.23
CA CYS A 101 2.76 -1.55 1.35
C CYS A 101 1.41 -2.27 1.44
N ARG A 102 1.09 -3.17 0.50
CA ARG A 102 -0.20 -3.88 0.47
C ARG A 102 -0.44 -4.72 1.72
N ILE A 103 0.57 -5.46 2.17
CA ILE A 103 0.46 -6.29 3.38
C ILE A 103 0.29 -5.42 4.62
N SER A 104 1.15 -4.42 4.78
CA SER A 104 1.16 -3.57 5.98
C SER A 104 -0.08 -2.70 6.09
N ASP A 105 -0.58 -2.18 4.97
CA ASP A 105 -1.83 -1.45 4.92
C ASP A 105 -3.01 -2.37 5.30
N GLY A 106 -3.14 -3.51 4.61
CA GLY A 106 -4.16 -4.52 4.93
C GLY A 106 -4.17 -4.92 6.41
N LEU A 107 -2.99 -5.14 6.99
CA LEU A 107 -2.83 -5.59 8.36
C LEU A 107 -3.00 -4.46 9.38
N PHE A 108 -2.19 -3.40 9.31
CA PHE A 108 -2.09 -2.35 10.33
C PHE A 108 -3.16 -1.27 10.17
N SER A 109 -3.54 -0.89 8.95
CA SER A 109 -4.57 0.13 8.70
C SER A 109 -5.98 -0.42 8.88
N HIS A 110 -6.18 -1.71 8.65
CA HIS A 110 -7.53 -2.29 8.57
C HIS A 110 -7.77 -3.42 9.56
N VAL A 111 -7.13 -4.57 9.39
CA VAL A 111 -7.46 -5.78 10.15
C VAL A 111 -7.24 -5.59 11.65
N LEU A 112 -6.05 -5.14 12.06
CA LEU A 112 -5.72 -5.00 13.48
C LEU A 112 -6.55 -3.92 14.16
N LEU A 113 -6.82 -2.79 13.51
CA LEU A 113 -7.63 -1.71 14.09
C LEU A 113 -9.11 -2.12 14.19
N ASN A 114 -9.65 -2.79 13.17
CA ASN A 114 -11.01 -3.34 13.22
C ASN A 114 -11.18 -4.39 14.33
N ASN A 115 -10.17 -5.26 14.51
CA ASN A 115 -10.14 -6.25 15.58
C ASN A 115 -9.98 -5.62 16.96
N ALA A 116 -9.28 -4.48 17.06
CA ALA A 116 -9.17 -3.70 18.28
C ALA A 116 -10.44 -2.91 18.65
N GLY A 117 -11.50 -2.98 17.83
CA GLY A 117 -12.80 -2.35 18.11
C GLY A 117 -12.98 -0.96 17.52
N TYR A 118 -12.09 -0.51 16.63
CA TYR A 118 -12.26 0.73 15.88
C TYR A 118 -13.12 0.48 14.63
N ARG A 119 -14.44 0.58 14.79
CA ARG A 119 -15.42 0.21 13.75
C ARG A 119 -16.41 1.34 13.45
N PRO A 120 -16.90 1.45 12.21
CA PRO A 120 -16.51 0.66 11.02
C PRO A 120 -15.14 1.08 10.48
N ASN A 121 -14.37 0.15 9.90
CA ASN A 121 -13.12 0.46 9.21
C ASN A 121 -13.39 0.64 7.70
N PRO A 122 -13.02 1.78 7.10
CA PRO A 122 -13.47 2.15 5.75
C PRO A 122 -12.81 1.37 4.60
N GLY A 123 -11.63 0.78 4.80
CA GLY A 123 -10.90 0.02 3.77
C GLY A 123 -10.93 -1.50 3.95
N LEU A 124 -11.62 -2.01 4.98
CA LEU A 124 -11.56 -3.43 5.35
C LEU A 124 -12.08 -4.36 4.24
N SER A 125 -13.11 -3.94 3.50
CA SER A 125 -13.72 -4.75 2.44
C SER A 125 -12.78 -5.06 1.27
N SER A 126 -11.80 -4.20 1.02
CA SER A 126 -10.82 -4.35 -0.06
C SER A 126 -9.56 -5.12 0.34
N VAL A 127 -9.35 -5.39 1.64
CA VAL A 127 -8.17 -6.11 2.13
C VAL A 127 -7.96 -7.47 1.45
N PRO A 128 -8.99 -8.30 1.22
CA PRO A 128 -8.78 -9.58 0.52
C PRO A 128 -8.19 -9.41 -0.90
N LEU A 129 -8.52 -8.33 -1.61
CA LEU A 129 -8.00 -8.07 -2.95
C LEU A 129 -6.50 -7.76 -2.92
N TYR A 130 -6.04 -6.99 -1.92
CA TYR A 130 -4.60 -6.73 -1.72
C TYR A 130 -3.83 -8.00 -1.39
N PHE A 131 -4.40 -8.91 -0.60
CA PHE A 131 -3.75 -10.20 -0.34
C PHE A 131 -3.63 -11.05 -1.61
N ILE A 132 -4.68 -11.10 -2.44
CA ILE A 132 -4.64 -11.82 -3.72
C ILE A 132 -3.59 -11.21 -4.65
N GLU A 133 -3.55 -9.89 -4.76
CA GLU A 133 -2.55 -9.17 -5.56
C GLU A 133 -1.13 -9.47 -5.08
N VAL A 134 -0.88 -9.40 -3.77
CA VAL A 134 0.43 -9.73 -3.19
C VAL A 134 0.86 -11.15 -3.54
N LEU A 135 -0.04 -12.13 -3.40
CA LEU A 135 0.26 -13.51 -3.78
C LEU A 135 0.61 -13.62 -5.27
N LEU A 136 -0.15 -12.94 -6.12
CA LEU A 136 0.10 -12.89 -7.56
C LEU A 136 1.48 -12.29 -7.87
N LEU A 137 1.83 -11.15 -7.27
CA LEU A 137 3.13 -10.50 -7.43
C LEU A 137 4.27 -11.40 -6.96
N VAL A 138 4.14 -12.03 -5.79
CA VAL A 138 5.16 -12.94 -5.25
C VAL A 138 5.36 -14.14 -6.17
N ILE A 139 4.28 -14.74 -6.68
CA ILE A 139 4.34 -15.90 -7.59
C ILE A 139 4.98 -15.50 -8.93
N VAL A 140 4.51 -14.42 -9.54
CA VAL A 140 4.96 -13.96 -10.86
C VAL A 140 6.44 -13.57 -10.81
N PHE A 141 6.82 -12.80 -9.80
CA PHE A 141 8.18 -12.27 -9.66
C PHE A 141 9.07 -13.13 -8.76
N PHE A 142 8.69 -14.37 -8.43
CA PHE A 142 9.49 -15.25 -7.57
C PHE A 142 10.96 -15.38 -8.02
N PRO A 143 11.28 -15.55 -9.32
CA PRO A 143 12.67 -15.58 -9.78
C PRO A 143 13.42 -14.28 -9.46
N THR A 144 12.82 -13.13 -9.78
CA THR A 144 13.36 -11.79 -9.48
C THR A 144 13.60 -11.61 -7.97
N ILE A 145 12.63 -12.00 -7.13
CA ILE A 145 12.73 -11.90 -5.66
C ILE A 145 13.89 -12.72 -5.13
N ARG A 146 14.12 -13.93 -5.68
CA ARG A 146 15.24 -14.79 -5.29
C ARG A 146 16.60 -14.27 -5.75
N GLN A 147 16.67 -13.66 -6.93
CA GLN A 147 17.93 -13.15 -7.49
C GLN A 147 18.33 -11.80 -6.88
N HIS A 148 17.35 -10.96 -6.53
CA HIS A 148 17.57 -9.61 -6.02
C HIS A 148 17.04 -9.40 -4.59
N THR A 149 17.20 -10.42 -3.75
CA THR A 149 16.62 -10.48 -2.40
C THR A 149 16.96 -9.27 -1.53
N PHE A 150 18.17 -8.74 -1.62
CA PHE A 150 18.55 -7.58 -0.82
C PHE A 150 17.73 -6.34 -1.18
N SER A 151 17.69 -5.95 -2.46
CA SER A 151 16.94 -4.77 -2.92
C SER A 151 15.45 -4.92 -2.66
N VAL A 152 14.88 -6.10 -2.98
CA VAL A 152 13.47 -6.41 -2.69
C VAL A 152 13.20 -6.36 -1.19
N GLY A 153 14.07 -6.91 -0.35
CA GLY A 153 13.93 -6.92 1.10
C GLY A 153 13.97 -5.51 1.69
N VAL A 154 14.90 -4.66 1.25
CA VAL A 154 14.95 -3.24 1.66
C VAL A 154 13.65 -2.53 1.27
N GLY A 155 13.23 -2.71 0.01
CA GLY A 155 11.96 -2.16 -0.48
C GLY A 155 10.77 -2.60 0.36
N PHE A 156 10.66 -3.90 0.63
CA PHE A 156 9.62 -4.49 1.47
C PHE A 156 9.57 -3.86 2.86
N ILE A 157 10.72 -3.71 3.51
CA ILE A 157 10.80 -3.07 4.84
C ILE A 157 10.31 -1.63 4.76
N ILE A 158 10.75 -0.86 3.77
CA ILE A 158 10.32 0.54 3.58
C ILE A 158 8.81 0.60 3.38
N GLY A 159 8.25 -0.22 2.48
CA GLY A 159 6.83 -0.28 2.23
C GLY A 159 6.02 -0.70 3.47
N ALA A 160 6.52 -1.68 4.23
CA ALA A 160 5.89 -2.13 5.46
C ALA A 160 5.87 -1.04 6.55
N LEU A 161 6.99 -0.33 6.70
CA LEU A 161 7.13 0.75 7.66
C LEU A 161 6.26 1.97 7.30
N ALA A 162 6.00 2.21 6.02
CA ALA A 162 5.16 3.32 5.58
C ALA A 162 3.78 3.30 6.25
N PHE A 163 3.09 2.16 6.28
CA PHE A 163 1.78 2.04 6.92
C PHE A 163 1.84 1.75 8.42
N TYR A 164 2.81 0.94 8.87
CA TYR A 164 3.03 0.71 10.30
C TYR A 164 3.23 2.02 11.07
N SER A 165 3.91 3.00 10.46
CA SER A 165 4.26 4.26 11.09
C SER A 165 3.16 5.33 11.05
N VAL A 166 2.04 5.14 10.33
CA VAL A 166 1.00 6.18 10.19
C VAL A 166 0.45 6.64 11.53
N ILE A 167 -0.08 5.70 12.34
CA ILE A 167 -0.66 6.04 13.65
C ILE A 167 0.41 6.54 14.65
N PRO A 168 1.56 5.85 14.83
CA PRO A 168 2.65 6.38 15.67
C PRO A 168 3.12 7.77 15.25
N GLY A 169 3.24 8.01 13.94
CA GLY A 169 3.62 9.29 13.36
C GLY A 169 2.60 10.38 13.66
N LEU A 170 1.31 10.11 13.48
CA LEU A 170 0.23 11.03 13.82
C LEU A 170 0.17 11.34 15.33
N LYS A 171 0.43 10.35 16.19
CA LYS A 171 0.49 10.57 17.65
C LYS A 171 1.65 11.49 18.06
N THR A 172 2.77 11.38 17.38
CA THR A 172 4.01 12.09 17.73
C THR A 172 4.07 13.47 17.10
N VAL A 173 3.90 13.54 15.77
CA VAL A 173 4.05 14.77 14.98
C VAL A 173 2.70 15.42 14.69
N GLY A 174 1.62 14.64 14.59
CA GLY A 174 0.31 15.16 14.23
C GLY A 174 -0.20 16.23 15.19
N ARG A 175 0.14 16.14 16.49
CA ARG A 175 -0.23 17.16 17.50
C ARG A 175 0.44 18.52 17.29
N LEU A 176 1.54 18.57 16.52
CA LEU A 176 2.23 19.81 16.16
C LEU A 176 1.63 20.46 14.91
N VAL A 177 0.90 19.69 14.09
CA VAL A 177 0.42 20.09 12.76
C VAL A 177 -1.10 20.25 12.73
N PHE A 178 -1.82 19.48 13.54
CA PHE A 178 -3.27 19.39 13.56
C PHE A 178 -3.85 19.66 14.95
N GLU A 179 -5.14 20.01 14.99
CA GLU A 179 -5.88 20.26 16.23
C GLU A 179 -5.91 19.00 17.11
N PRO A 180 -5.35 19.02 18.33
CA PRO A 180 -5.41 17.88 19.24
C PRO A 180 -6.83 17.65 19.77
N ILE A 181 -7.21 16.39 19.93
CA ILE A 181 -8.50 15.98 20.48
C ILE A 181 -8.31 14.79 21.43
N GLU A 182 -9.37 14.43 22.15
CA GLU A 182 -9.39 13.15 22.86
C GLU A 182 -9.32 11.98 21.86
N PRO A 183 -8.36 11.04 22.03
CA PRO A 183 -8.28 9.86 21.19
C PRO A 183 -9.55 9.01 21.27
N TRP A 184 -9.96 8.48 20.13
CA TRP A 184 -11.11 7.61 20.02
C TRP A 184 -10.96 6.37 20.93
N GLN A 185 -11.97 6.13 21.75
CA GLN A 185 -12.04 4.98 22.64
C GLN A 185 -12.50 3.73 21.89
N LYS A 186 -11.80 2.62 22.08
CA LYS A 186 -12.12 1.33 21.45
C LYS A 186 -13.55 0.90 21.77
N GLY A 187 -14.31 0.46 20.77
CA GLY A 187 -15.69 0.01 20.91
C GLY A 187 -16.74 1.12 21.02
N SER A 188 -16.33 2.38 21.17
CA SER A 188 -17.24 3.53 21.07
C SER A 188 -17.50 3.91 19.61
N PRO A 189 -18.60 4.62 19.29
CA PRO A 189 -18.83 5.14 17.94
C PRO A 189 -17.71 6.10 17.49
N GLN A 190 -17.40 6.11 16.19
CA GLN A 190 -16.43 7.04 15.63
C GLN A 190 -16.88 8.50 15.87
N PRO A 191 -15.96 9.41 16.27
CA PRO A 191 -16.26 10.84 16.38
C PRO A 191 -16.78 11.43 15.06
N LYS A 192 -17.74 12.37 15.13
CA LYS A 192 -18.48 12.89 13.96
C LYS A 192 -17.84 14.09 13.24
N TRP A 193 -16.74 14.63 13.76
CA TRP A 193 -16.12 15.86 13.23
C TRP A 193 -15.43 15.61 11.89
#